data_AF-A0A7V8VIF4-F1
#
_entry.id   AF-A0A7V8VIF4-F1
#
_cell.length_a   1.000
_cell.length_b   1.000
_cell.length_c   1.000
_cell.angle_alpha   90.00
_cell.angle_beta   90.00
_cell.angle_gamma   90.00
#
_symmetry.space_group_name_H-M   'P 1'
#
loop_
_entity.id
_entity.type
_entity.pdbx_description
1 polymer ?
#
loop_
_entity_poly.entity_id
_entity_poly.type
_entity_poly.pdbx_seq_one_letter_code
_entity_poly.pdbx_strand_id
1 'polypeptide(L)'
;MPYPDGDPGEMEPDIGELGNRVDAEALFDGWGYVHLYDRNLNEQDTFAIPEAMQESRAVGFGDLSVHEVATDPTNPGLAYLSYYAGGLRAIRIVKDRDRCVAAGEDDFPCLLEAGGYLDANGNNFWGVEVWTDPSTQKEYVLASDRDSGLWIFRQKG
;
A
#
# COMPACT_ATOMS: atom_id res chain seq x y z
N MET A 1 29.43 5.18 -40.23
CA MET A 1 28.06 5.12 -40.80
C MET A 1 27.59 6.55 -40.91
N PRO A 2 27.15 7.05 -42.07
CA PRO A 2 26.55 8.38 -42.13
C PRO A 2 25.11 8.29 -41.59
N TYR A 3 24.73 9.29 -40.80
CA TYR A 3 23.39 9.44 -40.23
C TYR A 3 22.32 9.54 -41.34
N PRO A 4 21.08 9.10 -41.10
CA PRO A 4 20.00 9.17 -42.09
C PRO A 4 19.66 10.62 -42.48
N ASP A 5 19.40 10.85 -43.77
CA ASP A 5 19.05 12.17 -44.32
C ASP A 5 17.82 12.76 -43.62
N GLY A 6 17.99 13.95 -43.02
CA GLY A 6 16.98 14.65 -42.24
C GLY A 6 17.23 14.68 -40.73
N ASP A 7 18.24 13.94 -40.26
CA ASP A 7 18.82 14.16 -38.93
C ASP A 7 19.63 15.47 -38.97
N PRO A 8 19.33 16.49 -38.13
CA PRO A 8 19.99 17.81 -38.20
C PRO A 8 21.51 17.79 -38.03
N GLY A 9 22.12 16.65 -37.72
CA GLY A 9 23.57 16.49 -37.59
C GLY A 9 24.05 17.21 -36.33
N GLU A 10 24.51 16.42 -35.36
CA GLU A 10 24.99 16.91 -34.05
C GLU A 10 23.87 17.53 -33.17
N MET A 11 23.05 16.65 -32.56
CA MET A 11 22.36 16.96 -31.30
C MET A 11 23.11 16.43 -30.07
N GLU A 12 24.27 15.80 -30.29
CA GLU A 12 25.12 15.29 -29.22
C GLU A 12 26.12 16.38 -28.83
N PRO A 13 26.36 16.62 -27.52
CA PRO A 13 27.32 17.61 -27.07
C PRO A 13 28.74 17.25 -27.51
N ASP A 14 29.53 18.28 -27.84
CA ASP A 14 30.92 18.13 -28.26
C ASP A 14 31.78 17.46 -27.17
N ILE A 15 32.83 16.75 -27.58
CA ILE A 15 33.80 16.20 -26.62
C ILE A 15 34.46 17.36 -25.85
N GLY A 16 34.13 17.46 -24.55
CA GLY A 16 34.60 18.53 -23.67
C GLY A 16 33.58 19.62 -23.39
N GLU A 17 32.38 19.55 -23.99
CA GLU A 17 31.25 20.41 -23.67
C GLU A 17 30.71 20.08 -22.28
N LEU A 18 30.52 21.11 -21.46
CA LEU A 18 29.91 20.97 -20.14
C LEU A 18 28.44 20.59 -20.32
N GLY A 19 28.07 19.43 -19.79
CA GLY A 19 26.67 19.01 -19.75
C GLY A 19 25.79 20.00 -18.98
N ASN A 20 24.48 19.87 -19.18
CA ASN A 20 23.51 20.69 -18.47
C ASN A 20 23.70 20.57 -16.95
N ARG A 21 23.59 21.69 -16.26
CA ARG A 21 23.53 21.68 -14.80
C ARG A 21 22.21 21.03 -14.38
N VAL A 22 22.33 19.94 -13.64
CA VAL A 22 21.19 19.23 -13.06
C VAL A 22 21.23 19.43 -11.55
N ASP A 23 20.10 19.84 -10.98
CA ASP A 23 19.85 19.82 -9.56
C ASP A 23 18.81 18.72 -9.28
N ALA A 24 19.06 17.89 -8.27
CA ALA A 24 18.16 16.82 -7.86
C ALA A 24 17.94 16.89 -6.34
N GLU A 25 16.69 16.73 -5.94
CA GLU A 25 16.26 16.71 -4.54
C GLU A 25 15.49 15.42 -4.28
N ALA A 26 15.65 14.86 -3.06
CA ALA A 26 14.84 13.75 -2.59
C ALA A 26 13.84 14.29 -1.57
N LEU A 27 12.55 14.04 -1.82
CA LEU A 27 11.46 14.40 -0.93
C LEU A 27 10.88 13.12 -0.34
N PHE A 28 10.48 13.19 0.93
CA PHE A 28 9.75 12.11 1.55
C PHE A 28 8.30 12.10 1.02
N ASP A 29 7.86 10.96 0.49
CA ASP A 29 6.51 10.78 -0.07
C ASP A 29 5.79 9.55 0.52
N GLY A 30 6.14 9.21 1.76
CA GLY A 30 5.51 8.11 2.49
C GLY A 30 6.10 6.72 2.23
N TRP A 31 5.46 5.72 2.83
CA TRP A 31 5.81 4.30 2.73
C TRP A 31 4.55 3.44 2.58
N GLY A 32 4.72 2.22 2.06
CA GLY A 32 3.75 1.14 2.28
C GLY A 32 2.46 1.19 1.47
N TYR A 33 2.42 1.92 0.36
CA TYR A 33 1.23 2.00 -0.49
C TYR A 33 0.73 0.62 -0.94
N VAL A 34 -0.58 0.39 -0.78
CA VAL A 34 -1.30 -0.68 -1.46
C VAL A 34 -2.00 -0.08 -2.65
N HIS A 35 -1.87 -0.74 -3.81
CA HIS A 35 -2.45 -0.26 -5.05
C HIS A 35 -3.64 -1.14 -5.43
N LEU A 36 -4.76 -0.51 -5.78
CA LEU A 36 -5.91 -1.17 -6.37
C LEU A 36 -5.79 -1.09 -7.89
N TYR A 37 -5.79 -2.26 -8.55
CA TYR A 37 -5.79 -2.34 -10.01
C TYR A 37 -7.10 -2.94 -10.53
N ASP A 38 -7.54 -2.47 -11.69
CA ASP A 38 -8.57 -3.16 -12.46
C ASP A 38 -8.01 -4.43 -13.14
N ARG A 39 -8.90 -5.17 -13.82
CA ARG A 39 -8.52 -6.39 -14.55
C ARG A 39 -7.56 -6.17 -15.74
N ASN A 40 -7.35 -4.93 -16.15
CA ASN A 40 -6.44 -4.53 -17.23
C ASN A 40 -5.16 -3.89 -16.68
N LEU A 41 -4.94 -3.93 -15.35
CA LEU A 41 -3.82 -3.30 -14.65
C LEU A 41 -3.82 -1.77 -14.73
N ASN A 42 -4.98 -1.14 -14.91
CA ASN A 42 -5.11 0.29 -14.68
C ASN A 42 -5.24 0.54 -13.18
N GLU A 43 -4.38 1.40 -12.64
CA GLU A 43 -4.50 1.84 -11.24
C GLU A 43 -5.84 2.54 -11.04
N GLN A 44 -6.53 2.19 -9.97
CA GLN A 44 -7.82 2.75 -9.60
C GLN A 44 -7.72 3.61 -8.36
N ASP A 45 -6.87 3.22 -7.40
CA ASP A 45 -6.69 3.92 -6.13
C ASP A 45 -5.44 3.40 -5.41
N THR A 46 -4.99 4.15 -4.39
CA THR A 46 -3.93 3.75 -3.47
C THR A 46 -4.36 3.94 -2.01
N PHE A 47 -3.82 3.10 -1.12
CA PHE A 47 -4.04 3.24 0.32
C PHE A 47 -2.71 3.20 1.07
N ALA A 48 -2.52 4.16 1.98
CA ALA A 48 -1.47 4.15 2.98
C ALA A 48 -2.02 4.60 4.33
N ILE A 49 -1.47 4.07 5.42
CA ILE A 49 -1.87 4.53 6.77
C ILE A 49 -1.34 5.96 7.01
N PRO A 50 -2.07 6.82 7.74
CA PRO A 50 -1.65 8.20 7.97
C PRO A 50 -0.28 8.34 8.65
N GLU A 51 0.13 7.34 9.44
CA GLU A 51 1.43 7.30 10.09
C GLU A 51 2.58 7.12 9.08
N ALA A 52 2.35 6.38 7.99
CA ALA A 52 3.34 6.12 6.95
C ALA A 52 3.61 7.36 6.09
N MET A 53 2.69 8.32 6.09
CA MET A 53 2.79 9.59 5.35
C MET A 53 3.49 10.72 6.14
N GLN A 54 3.89 10.46 7.40
CA GLN A 54 4.51 11.47 8.25
C GLN A 54 6.04 11.41 8.16
N GLU A 55 6.66 12.47 7.63
CA GLU A 55 8.13 12.58 7.56
C GLU A 55 8.80 12.44 8.94
N SER A 56 8.15 12.96 9.98
CA SER A 56 8.61 12.81 11.37
C SER A 56 8.65 11.36 11.86
N ARG A 57 8.00 10.43 11.14
CA ARG A 57 8.00 8.99 11.41
C ARG A 57 8.80 8.17 10.40
N ALA A 58 9.50 8.82 9.46
CA ALA A 58 10.27 8.13 8.43
C ALA A 58 11.42 7.27 9.00
N VAL A 59 11.92 7.59 10.20
CA VAL A 59 13.01 6.87 10.86
C VAL A 59 12.70 6.66 12.34
N GLY A 60 12.93 5.45 12.85
CA GLY A 60 12.87 5.16 14.29
C GLY A 60 11.48 4.80 14.84
N PHE A 61 10.47 4.62 13.98
CA PHE A 61 9.10 4.27 14.38
C PHE A 61 8.68 2.84 13.94
N GLY A 62 9.67 2.01 13.58
CA GLY A 62 9.47 0.70 12.99
C GLY A 62 9.19 0.78 11.48
N ASP A 63 8.98 -0.38 10.87
CA ASP A 63 8.63 -0.47 9.44
C ASP A 63 7.15 -0.09 9.28
N LEU A 64 6.87 1.01 8.59
CA LEU A 64 5.50 1.45 8.26
C LEU A 64 5.19 1.07 6.81
N SER A 65 5.35 -0.22 6.49
CA SER A 65 5.12 -0.79 5.17
C SER A 65 4.28 -2.06 5.26
N VAL A 66 3.77 -2.50 4.11
CA VAL A 66 2.95 -3.71 3.99
C VAL A 66 3.84 -4.89 3.66
N HIS A 67 3.72 -5.98 4.41
CA HIS A 67 4.34 -7.24 4.05
C HIS A 67 3.40 -8.11 3.19
N GLU A 68 2.14 -8.21 3.58
CA GLU A 68 1.16 -9.10 2.94
C GLU A 68 -0.23 -8.48 2.89
N VAL A 69 -0.97 -8.85 1.85
CA VAL A 69 -2.39 -8.54 1.65
C VAL A 69 -3.15 -9.85 1.53
N ALA A 70 -4.12 -10.09 2.40
CA ALA A 70 -5.04 -11.22 2.30
C ALA A 70 -6.46 -10.74 2.00
N THR A 71 -6.97 -11.10 0.82
CA THR A 71 -8.37 -10.84 0.47
C THR A 71 -9.28 -11.83 1.16
N ASP A 72 -10.42 -11.35 1.67
CA ASP A 72 -11.42 -12.21 2.27
C ASP A 72 -12.03 -13.15 1.19
N PRO A 73 -12.04 -14.48 1.42
CA PRO A 73 -12.46 -15.45 0.42
C PRO A 73 -13.98 -15.46 0.19
N THR A 74 -14.78 -14.95 1.12
CA THR A 74 -16.25 -14.90 0.99
C THR A 74 -16.76 -13.48 0.69
N ASN A 75 -15.93 -12.46 0.92
CA ASN A 75 -16.23 -11.07 0.64
C ASN A 75 -15.13 -10.40 -0.19
N PRO A 76 -15.22 -10.40 -1.54
CA PRO A 76 -14.17 -9.88 -2.42
C PRO A 76 -13.97 -8.36 -2.33
N GLY A 77 -14.79 -7.65 -1.56
CA GLY A 77 -14.63 -6.22 -1.28
C GLY A 77 -13.86 -5.94 0.01
N LEU A 78 -13.35 -6.95 0.72
CA LEU A 78 -12.64 -6.83 1.99
C LEU A 78 -11.25 -7.47 1.89
N ALA A 79 -10.24 -6.78 2.41
CA ALA A 79 -8.89 -7.31 2.50
C ALA A 79 -8.24 -6.90 3.83
N TYR A 80 -7.20 -7.62 4.21
CA TYR A 80 -6.44 -7.43 5.43
C TYR A 80 -4.96 -7.24 5.10
N LEU A 81 -4.30 -6.32 5.81
CA LEU A 81 -2.91 -5.94 5.57
C LEU A 81 -2.08 -6.23 6.83
N SER A 82 -0.98 -6.95 6.68
CA SER A 82 0.07 -7.02 7.70
C SER A 82 1.02 -5.82 7.53
N TYR A 83 0.76 -4.77 8.30
CA TYR A 83 1.42 -3.46 8.14
C TYR A 83 2.63 -3.27 9.08
N TYR A 84 3.38 -4.34 9.38
CA TYR A 84 4.50 -4.33 10.34
C TYR A 84 4.18 -3.54 11.61
N ALA A 85 4.92 -2.46 11.91
CA ALA A 85 4.72 -1.62 13.09
C ALA A 85 3.43 -0.79 13.01
N GLY A 86 2.89 -0.63 11.80
CA GLY A 86 1.58 -0.07 11.56
C GLY A 86 0.45 -0.91 12.17
N GLY A 87 0.59 -2.22 12.31
CA GLY A 87 -0.49 -3.08 12.85
C GLY A 87 -1.21 -3.90 11.78
N LEU A 88 -2.25 -4.62 12.22
CA LEU A 88 -3.20 -5.23 11.30
C LEU A 88 -4.17 -4.14 10.81
N ARG A 89 -4.41 -4.07 9.51
CA ARG A 89 -5.42 -3.19 8.91
C ARG A 89 -6.42 -4.00 8.13
N ALA A 90 -7.68 -3.59 8.16
CA ALA A 90 -8.73 -4.08 7.28
C ALA A 90 -9.11 -2.95 6.33
N ILE A 91 -9.14 -3.21 5.04
CA ILE A 91 -9.52 -2.24 4.00
C ILE A 91 -10.69 -2.77 3.19
N ARG A 92 -11.52 -1.86 2.67
CA ARG A 92 -12.64 -2.18 1.78
C ARG A 92 -12.53 -1.50 0.45
N ILE A 93 -12.82 -2.24 -0.61
CA ILE A 93 -13.05 -1.68 -1.95
C ILE A 93 -14.47 -1.12 -1.97
N VAL A 94 -14.59 0.21 -2.00
CA VAL A 94 -15.85 0.93 -2.01
C VAL A 94 -16.19 1.37 -3.43
N LYS A 95 -17.27 0.79 -3.95
CA LYS A 95 -17.83 1.09 -5.28
C LYS A 95 -18.96 2.11 -5.25
N ASP A 96 -19.11 2.84 -4.14
CA ASP A 96 -20.06 3.93 -4.02
C ASP A 96 -19.31 5.26 -4.02
N ARG A 97 -19.54 6.09 -5.05
CA ARG A 97 -18.79 7.33 -5.27
C ARG A 97 -19.06 8.35 -4.18
N ASP A 98 -20.31 8.45 -3.72
CA ASP A 98 -20.68 9.41 -2.67
C ASP A 98 -19.99 9.04 -1.36
N ARG A 99 -19.80 7.73 -1.11
CA ARG A 99 -19.03 7.25 0.05
C ARG A 99 -17.53 7.52 -0.06
N CYS A 100 -16.92 7.39 -1.24
CA CYS A 100 -15.52 7.76 -1.46
C CYS A 100 -15.29 9.25 -1.22
N VAL A 101 -16.11 10.10 -1.85
CA VAL A 101 -16.05 11.56 -1.67
C VAL A 101 -16.26 11.96 -0.21
N ALA A 102 -17.21 11.32 0.49
CA ALA A 102 -17.44 11.60 1.92
C ALA A 102 -16.25 11.19 2.82
N ALA A 103 -15.42 10.25 2.38
CA ALA A 103 -14.19 9.84 3.07
C ALA A 103 -12.97 10.70 2.69
N GLY A 104 -13.12 11.64 1.74
CA GLY A 104 -12.04 12.49 1.26
C GLY A 104 -11.26 11.90 0.08
N GLU A 105 -11.76 10.82 -0.52
CA GLU A 105 -11.15 10.20 -1.71
C GLU A 105 -11.68 10.84 -2.99
N ASP A 106 -10.77 11.16 -3.92
CA ASP A 106 -11.10 11.67 -5.25
C ASP A 106 -11.23 10.54 -6.29
N ASP A 107 -10.64 9.38 -6.00
CA ASP A 107 -10.62 8.20 -6.87
C ASP A 107 -11.85 7.29 -6.70
N PHE A 108 -12.13 6.49 -7.73
CA PHE A 108 -13.29 5.60 -7.75
C PHE A 108 -13.12 4.38 -8.67
N PRO A 109 -13.31 3.14 -8.18
CA PRO A 109 -13.58 2.76 -6.78
C PRO A 109 -12.40 3.10 -5.85
N CYS A 110 -12.69 3.36 -4.57
CA CYS A 110 -11.67 3.71 -3.58
C CYS A 110 -11.47 2.62 -2.51
N LEU A 111 -10.34 2.66 -1.80
CA LEU A 111 -9.93 1.82 -0.68
C LEU A 111 -10.13 2.59 0.63
N LEU A 112 -11.04 2.13 1.48
CA LEU A 112 -11.27 2.75 2.80
C LEU A 112 -10.87 1.80 3.93
N GLU A 113 -10.19 2.31 4.95
CA GLU A 113 -9.94 1.55 6.18
C GLU A 113 -11.27 1.22 6.88
N ALA A 114 -11.50 -0.07 7.12
CA ALA A 114 -12.68 -0.63 7.76
C ALA A 114 -12.43 -1.10 9.20
N GLY A 115 -11.20 -0.92 9.69
CA GLY A 115 -10.77 -1.23 11.05
C GLY A 115 -9.36 -1.78 11.08
N GLY A 116 -8.92 -2.18 12.27
CA GLY A 116 -7.58 -2.70 12.45
C GLY A 116 -7.29 -3.02 13.91
N TYR A 117 -6.05 -3.43 14.15
CA TYR A 117 -5.52 -3.65 15.48
C TYR A 117 -4.06 -3.18 15.54
N LEU A 118 -3.75 -2.40 16.56
CA LEU A 118 -2.41 -1.94 16.92
C LEU A 118 -2.22 -2.24 18.40
N ASP A 119 -1.22 -3.04 18.75
CA ASP A 119 -0.97 -3.36 20.16
C ASP A 119 -0.41 -2.13 20.89
N ALA A 120 -0.85 -1.93 22.13
CA ALA A 120 -0.43 -0.78 22.94
C ALA A 120 1.09 -0.78 23.26
N ASN A 121 1.72 -1.95 23.23
CA ASN A 121 3.17 -2.13 23.41
C ASN A 121 3.93 -2.21 22.08
N GLY A 122 3.22 -2.07 20.95
CA GLY A 122 3.77 -2.26 19.62
C GLY A 122 3.62 -3.71 19.12
N ASN A 123 3.70 -3.83 17.80
CA ASN A 123 3.65 -5.11 17.09
C ASN A 123 4.58 -5.03 15.86
N ASN A 124 4.75 -6.16 15.18
CA ASN A 124 5.57 -6.32 14.00
C ASN A 124 4.93 -7.41 13.11
N PHE A 125 3.69 -7.16 12.67
CA PHE A 125 2.93 -8.11 11.86
C PHE A 125 3.53 -8.25 10.47
N TRP A 126 3.91 -9.46 10.11
CA TRP A 126 4.47 -9.77 8.79
C TRP A 126 3.54 -10.67 7.97
N GLY A 127 2.78 -11.56 8.59
CA GLY A 127 1.87 -12.45 7.86
C GLY A 127 0.42 -12.11 8.12
N VAL A 128 -0.45 -12.29 7.13
CA VAL A 128 -1.90 -12.27 7.31
C VAL A 128 -2.58 -13.26 6.36
N GLU A 129 -3.51 -14.06 6.88
CA GLU A 129 -4.31 -15.01 6.09
C GLU A 129 -5.74 -15.05 6.63
N VAL A 130 -6.72 -15.24 5.76
CA VAL A 130 -8.12 -15.42 6.18
C VAL A 130 -8.46 -16.89 6.15
N TRP A 131 -8.87 -17.41 7.30
CA TRP A 131 -9.27 -18.81 7.45
C TRP A 131 -10.74 -18.92 7.82
N THR A 132 -11.47 -19.72 7.03
CA THR A 132 -12.84 -20.10 7.33
C THR A 132 -12.86 -21.44 8.07
N ASP A 133 -13.43 -21.44 9.28
CA ASP A 133 -13.64 -22.68 10.04
C ASP A 133 -14.61 -23.60 9.29
N PRO A 134 -14.19 -24.80 8.85
CA PRO A 134 -15.04 -25.67 8.06
C PRO A 134 -16.26 -26.19 8.85
N SER A 135 -16.18 -26.23 10.18
CA SER A 135 -17.25 -26.73 11.05
C SER A 135 -18.29 -25.67 11.40
N THR A 136 -17.85 -24.42 11.59
CA THR A 136 -18.74 -23.32 12.01
C THR A 136 -19.02 -22.29 10.93
N GLN A 137 -18.29 -22.35 9.81
CA GLN A 137 -18.31 -21.36 8.72
C GLN A 137 -17.98 -19.95 9.19
N LYS A 138 -17.28 -19.81 10.32
CA LYS A 138 -16.82 -18.52 10.84
C LYS A 138 -15.48 -18.16 10.25
N GLU A 139 -15.33 -16.89 9.92
CA GLU A 139 -14.08 -16.34 9.41
C GLU A 139 -13.21 -15.78 10.53
N TYR A 140 -11.93 -16.08 10.43
CA TYR A 140 -10.88 -15.61 11.31
C TYR A 140 -9.75 -15.04 10.48
N VAL A 141 -9.15 -13.97 10.99
CA VAL A 141 -7.95 -13.37 10.41
C VAL A 141 -6.77 -13.83 11.25
N LEU A 142 -5.87 -14.59 10.63
CA LEU A 142 -4.67 -15.13 11.22
C LEU A 142 -3.52 -14.19 10.90
N ALA A 143 -3.09 -13.38 11.87
CA ALA A 143 -1.94 -12.50 11.69
C ALA A 143 -0.73 -13.07 12.39
N SER A 144 0.38 -13.19 11.66
CA SER A 144 1.67 -13.58 12.24
C SER A 144 2.45 -12.32 12.62
N ASP A 145 2.99 -12.31 13.82
CA ASP A 145 3.80 -11.25 14.40
C ASP A 145 5.22 -11.76 14.65
N ARG A 146 6.23 -10.98 14.27
CA ARG A 146 7.64 -11.39 14.38
C ARG A 146 8.13 -11.49 15.82
N ASP A 147 7.49 -10.78 16.74
CA ASP A 147 7.91 -10.69 18.13
C ASP A 147 7.10 -11.64 19.04
N SER A 148 5.86 -11.95 18.66
CA SER A 148 4.90 -12.67 19.52
C SER A 148 4.19 -13.87 18.87
N GLY A 149 4.40 -14.12 17.58
CA GLY A 149 3.85 -15.29 16.89
C GLY A 149 2.41 -15.09 16.38
N LEU A 150 1.54 -16.08 16.55
CA LEU A 150 0.21 -16.08 15.94
C LEU A 150 -0.82 -15.30 16.76
N TRP A 151 -1.51 -14.38 16.10
CA TRP A 151 -2.69 -13.67 16.59
C TRP A 151 -3.92 -14.07 15.77
N ILE A 152 -5.04 -14.27 16.45
CA ILE A 152 -6.29 -14.68 15.82
C ILE A 152 -7.33 -13.60 16.09
N PHE A 153 -7.77 -12.95 15.02
CA PHE A 153 -8.79 -11.90 15.08
C PHE A 153 -10.10 -12.39 14.48
N ARG A 154 -11.18 -11.73 14.89
CA ARG A 154 -12.47 -11.84 14.25
C ARG A 154 -12.96 -10.44 13.95
N GLN A 155 -13.37 -10.21 12.70
CA GLN A 155 -14.01 -8.95 12.32
C GLN A 155 -15.23 -8.71 13.20
N LYS A 156 -15.33 -7.52 13.79
CA LYS A 156 -16.58 -7.09 14.43
C LYS A 156 -17.54 -6.69 13.30
N GLY A 157 -18.73 -7.30 13.29
CA GLY A 157 -19.83 -6.94 12.39
C GLY A 157 -20.42 -5.58 12.73
#